data_AF-A0A9D7MPG9-F1
#
_entry.id   AF-A0A9D7MPG9-F1
#
_cell.length_a   1.000
_cell.length_b   1.000
_cell.length_c   1.000
_cell.angle_alpha   90.00
_cell.angle_beta   90.00
_cell.angle_gamma   90.00
#
_symmetry.space_group_name_H-M   'P 1'
#
loop_
_entity.id
_entity.type
_entity.pdbx_description
1 polymer ?
#
loop_
_entity_poly.entity_id
_entity_poly.type
_entity_poly.pdbx_seq_one_letter_code
_entity_poly.pdbx_strand_id
1 'polypeptide(L)'
;MVRQIRSPLSIPRKYPRGVEMPVSAQIQNVGLNNVTDALVIASIRHLATNSEVYRDTVVWSGNLATGEIATVDFANYSTLNVATYAITVCTELLSAVDQQTANDCQPTSGNYIFETKYNEEVGAQAIDVPGTSGTYYSRRPFTPRGRIINGGIQDLSNIPVRLQIFQNPGRIPVYNQVVIVPDVGADAPLNVASTTFPPFTPQVAGQYEACLTTEYPGDPVANNNQICQTFSVQPSLAGIYTIGTPKLGDPRNYPTIQDAVDDLYRKGVTGAVEYELTDAAYSVGNAGGSSPALDLTAKIIGVDATNTITFKPSLARSINKGSIVVTLNSGNGVGILFGQNATPSNPFTVQFEFPTDPQWANTPGFIRFDGGAQKSLVFELNATTPFRAPFYLGDGSHDIAVKNSIIRNAASATPSYASSLPSINFVNNTFSYQADVRSGPVTYSAGIVSRQKLPLGRDGNNSERLDTIPGSNNAFVNNEISGFGYGIVSMGIGMAIKSNVYQGFYTKGSQISGNTITNVRTAGIFVGYDDGGVISGNRIYNVGIQATGGTNVDAAGIVAGASTATTTRT
;
A
#
# COMPACT_ATOMS: atom_id res chain seq x y z
N MET A 1 -61.16 19.12 -1.44
CA MET A 1 -60.33 18.49 -0.39
C MET A 1 -58.85 18.82 -0.58
N VAL A 2 -57.95 18.25 0.24
CA VAL A 2 -56.52 18.63 0.27
C VAL A 2 -55.75 17.94 -0.87
N ARG A 3 -55.22 18.76 -1.78
CA ARG A 3 -54.43 18.30 -2.95
C ARG A 3 -52.98 18.02 -2.58
N GLN A 4 -52.33 18.96 -1.89
CA GLN A 4 -50.92 18.83 -1.51
C GLN A 4 -50.56 19.74 -0.34
N ILE A 5 -49.56 19.33 0.43
CA ILE A 5 -48.87 20.18 1.42
C ILE A 5 -47.78 20.95 0.67
N ARG A 6 -47.81 22.29 0.75
CA ARG A 6 -46.81 23.16 0.11
C ARG A 6 -45.63 23.47 1.02
N SER A 7 -45.90 23.64 2.31
CA SER A 7 -44.88 23.94 3.31
C SER A 7 -45.30 23.40 4.67
N PRO A 8 -44.37 22.85 5.48
CA PRO A 8 -42.96 22.60 5.15
C PRO A 8 -42.79 21.58 4.01
N LEU A 9 -41.66 21.65 3.30
CA LEU A 9 -41.22 20.67 2.32
C LEU A 9 -40.73 19.42 3.05
N SER A 10 -40.97 18.25 2.47
CA SER A 10 -40.49 17.00 3.05
C SER A 10 -38.96 16.89 3.01
N ILE A 11 -38.42 15.98 3.81
CA ILE A 11 -37.02 15.56 3.69
C ILE A 11 -36.68 15.25 2.21
N PRO A 12 -35.47 15.60 1.73
CA PRO A 12 -34.26 15.95 2.50
C PRO A 12 -34.15 17.43 2.91
N ARG A 13 -35.17 18.27 2.70
CA ARG A 13 -35.09 19.67 3.12
C ARG A 13 -34.96 19.78 4.65
N LYS A 14 -33.93 20.50 5.08
CA LYS A 14 -33.68 20.82 6.50
C LYS A 14 -34.13 22.23 6.81
N TYR A 15 -34.70 22.41 8.00
CA TYR A 15 -35.13 23.72 8.49
C TYR A 15 -34.33 24.16 9.73
N PRO A 16 -33.99 25.45 9.85
CA PRO A 16 -33.33 25.95 11.05
C PRO A 16 -34.26 25.92 12.26
N ARG A 17 -33.72 25.44 13.39
CA ARG A 17 -34.34 25.60 14.70
C ARG A 17 -34.60 27.09 15.01
N GLY A 18 -35.77 27.40 15.55
CA GLY A 18 -36.12 28.75 16.03
C GLY A 18 -36.47 29.76 14.95
N VAL A 19 -36.51 29.35 13.68
CA VAL A 19 -36.97 30.19 12.56
C VAL A 19 -38.41 29.83 12.22
N GLU A 20 -39.22 30.84 11.95
CA GLU A 20 -40.59 30.66 11.48
C GLU A 20 -40.63 29.98 10.12
N MET A 21 -41.35 28.87 10.03
CA MET A 21 -41.58 28.14 8.80
C MET A 21 -43.04 28.33 8.39
N PRO A 22 -43.31 28.68 7.13
CA PRO A 22 -44.68 28.77 6.66
C PRO A 22 -45.33 27.40 6.69
N VAL A 23 -46.59 27.35 7.11
CA VAL A 23 -47.44 26.16 7.01
C VAL A 23 -48.50 26.48 5.96
N SER A 24 -48.52 25.72 4.88
CA SER A 24 -49.37 26.02 3.72
C SER A 24 -49.77 24.75 3.01
N ALA A 25 -51.02 24.70 2.57
CA ALA A 25 -51.56 23.60 1.79
C ALA A 25 -52.39 24.12 0.62
N GLN A 26 -52.60 23.26 -0.37
CA GLN A 26 -53.54 23.50 -1.43
C GLN A 26 -54.76 22.63 -1.26
N ILE A 27 -55.93 23.26 -1.31
CA ILE A 27 -57.20 22.57 -1.46
C ILE A 27 -57.63 22.64 -2.92
N GLN A 28 -58.24 21.58 -3.42
CA GLN A 28 -58.80 21.50 -4.76
C GLN A 28 -60.24 21.02 -4.68
N ASN A 29 -61.14 21.66 -5.43
CA ASN A 29 -62.48 21.13 -5.62
C ASN A 29 -62.42 20.04 -6.70
N VAL A 30 -62.73 18.79 -6.34
CA VAL A 30 -62.86 17.67 -7.28
C VAL A 30 -64.32 17.22 -7.45
N GLY A 31 -65.24 17.87 -6.73
CA GLY A 31 -66.68 17.62 -6.81
C GLY A 31 -67.36 18.46 -7.90
N LEU A 32 -68.63 18.14 -8.19
CA LEU A 32 -69.42 18.76 -9.28
C LEU A 32 -69.96 20.15 -8.94
N ASN A 33 -70.14 20.45 -7.67
CA ASN A 33 -70.68 21.73 -7.20
C ASN A 33 -69.54 22.63 -6.70
N ASN A 34 -69.73 23.94 -6.83
CA ASN A 34 -68.78 24.90 -6.29
C ASN A 34 -68.71 24.80 -4.76
N VAL A 35 -67.51 24.92 -4.22
CA VAL A 35 -67.28 24.99 -2.77
C VAL A 35 -67.19 26.45 -2.37
N THR A 36 -68.06 26.89 -1.45
CA THR A 36 -68.03 28.28 -0.96
C THR A 36 -67.29 28.41 0.35
N ASP A 37 -67.32 27.37 1.20
CA ASP A 37 -66.75 27.39 2.54
C ASP A 37 -66.17 26.02 2.91
N ALA A 38 -64.95 26.02 3.44
CA ALA A 38 -64.26 24.82 3.91
C ALA A 38 -63.40 25.14 5.14
N LEU A 39 -63.46 24.28 6.15
CA LEU A 39 -62.59 24.32 7.33
C LEU A 39 -61.34 23.52 7.03
N VAL A 40 -60.18 24.16 6.99
CA VAL A 40 -58.90 23.47 6.76
C VAL A 40 -58.11 23.44 8.06
N ILE A 41 -57.64 22.26 8.46
CA ILE A 41 -56.98 22.00 9.74
C ILE A 41 -55.57 21.46 9.46
N ALA A 42 -54.54 22.17 9.90
CA ALA A 42 -53.17 21.68 9.91
C ALA A 42 -52.79 21.18 11.31
N SER A 43 -52.16 20.01 11.39
CA SER A 43 -51.65 19.41 12.63
C SER A 43 -50.22 18.93 12.40
N ILE A 44 -49.28 19.38 13.23
CA ILE A 44 -47.90 18.88 13.24
C ILE A 44 -47.67 18.10 14.51
N ARG A 45 -47.11 16.90 14.36
CA ARG A 45 -46.80 15.98 15.45
C ARG A 45 -45.33 15.63 15.45
N HIS A 46 -44.76 15.50 16.64
CA HIS A 46 -43.41 14.99 16.80
C HIS A 46 -43.40 13.49 16.43
N LEU A 47 -42.54 13.09 15.48
CA LEU A 47 -42.64 11.76 14.87
C LEU A 47 -42.38 10.62 15.88
N ALA A 48 -41.43 10.81 16.80
CA ALA A 48 -41.04 9.75 17.74
C ALA A 48 -42.04 9.53 18.89
N THR A 49 -42.75 10.58 19.30
CA THR A 49 -43.66 10.57 20.47
C THR A 49 -45.13 10.66 20.07
N ASN A 50 -45.42 10.95 18.80
CA ASN A 50 -46.75 11.24 18.26
C ASN A 50 -47.49 12.39 18.98
N SER A 51 -46.77 13.22 19.74
CA SER A 51 -47.34 14.36 20.46
C SER A 51 -47.59 15.51 19.49
N GLU A 52 -48.79 16.08 19.55
CA GLU A 52 -49.16 17.26 18.76
C GLU A 52 -48.47 18.50 19.32
N VAL A 53 -47.73 19.19 18.44
CA VAL A 53 -46.91 20.36 18.79
C VAL A 53 -47.39 21.64 18.10
N TYR A 54 -48.28 21.51 17.12
CA TYR A 54 -48.91 22.61 16.44
C TYR A 54 -50.26 22.15 15.88
N ARG A 55 -51.28 22.99 16.04
CA ARG A 55 -52.57 22.85 15.38
C ARG A 55 -53.07 24.24 15.03
N ASP A 56 -53.50 24.40 13.80
CA ASP A 56 -54.17 25.62 13.35
C ASP A 56 -55.32 25.27 12.42
N THR A 57 -56.33 26.12 12.43
CA THR A 57 -57.59 25.92 11.71
C THR A 57 -57.97 27.21 11.01
N VAL A 58 -58.11 27.15 9.69
CA VAL A 58 -58.48 28.28 8.85
C VAL A 58 -59.79 27.98 8.13
N VAL A 59 -60.76 28.89 8.24
CA VAL A 59 -61.97 28.85 7.41
C VAL A 59 -61.62 29.53 6.09
N TRP A 60 -61.59 28.74 5.01
CA TRP A 60 -61.48 29.26 3.66
C TRP A 60 -62.88 29.59 3.14
N SER A 61 -63.10 30.84 2.74
CA SER A 61 -64.34 31.29 2.10
C SER A 61 -64.04 31.87 0.72
N GLY A 62 -64.83 31.49 -0.27
CA GLY A 62 -64.62 31.90 -1.66
C GLY A 62 -65.61 31.24 -2.61
N ASN A 63 -65.18 31.02 -3.86
CA ASN A 63 -65.94 30.24 -4.84
C ASN A 63 -64.94 29.36 -5.61
N LEU A 64 -64.80 28.10 -5.19
CA LEU A 64 -63.88 27.15 -5.81
C LEU A 64 -64.65 26.30 -6.80
N ALA A 65 -64.54 26.59 -8.10
CA ALA A 65 -65.19 25.79 -9.13
C ALA A 65 -64.52 24.41 -9.28
N THR A 66 -65.22 23.46 -9.89
CA THR A 66 -64.69 22.11 -10.14
C THR A 66 -63.34 22.18 -10.88
N GLY A 67 -62.32 21.55 -10.31
CA GLY A 67 -60.96 21.54 -10.82
C GLY A 67 -60.06 22.67 -10.30
N GLU A 68 -60.62 23.74 -9.74
CA GLU A 68 -59.86 24.89 -9.24
C GLU A 68 -59.15 24.60 -7.91
N ILE A 69 -58.06 25.32 -7.68
CA ILE A 69 -57.17 25.16 -6.53
C ILE A 69 -57.09 26.49 -5.78
N ALA A 70 -57.22 26.42 -4.46
CA ALA A 70 -56.91 27.51 -3.56
C ALA A 70 -55.73 27.15 -2.67
N THR A 71 -54.90 28.15 -2.36
CA THR A 71 -53.86 28.02 -1.33
C THR A 71 -54.44 28.50 -0.02
N VAL A 72 -54.23 27.72 1.04
CA VAL A 72 -54.57 28.07 2.40
C VAL A 72 -53.28 28.15 3.19
N ASP A 73 -53.01 29.35 3.70
CA ASP A 73 -51.86 29.64 4.54
C ASP A 73 -52.33 29.67 6.00
N PHE A 74 -51.57 28.99 6.85
CA PHE A 74 -51.81 28.91 8.29
C PHE A 74 -50.82 29.82 9.02
N ALA A 75 -50.95 29.93 10.34
CA ALA A 75 -49.90 30.53 11.16
C ALA A 75 -48.54 29.84 10.93
N ASN A 76 -47.45 30.59 11.04
CA ASN A 76 -46.13 29.99 10.92
C ASN A 76 -45.88 29.03 12.08
N TYR A 77 -45.18 27.92 11.79
CA TYR A 77 -44.69 27.00 12.82
C TYR A 77 -43.22 27.30 13.10
N SER A 78 -42.86 27.43 14.38
CA SER A 78 -41.48 27.50 14.83
C SER A 78 -41.29 26.60 16.05
N THR A 79 -40.07 26.08 16.20
CA THR A 79 -39.73 25.21 17.33
C THR A 79 -38.27 25.36 17.69
N LEU A 80 -38.01 25.32 19.01
CA LEU A 80 -36.67 25.25 19.57
C LEU A 80 -36.21 23.79 19.75
N ASN A 81 -36.93 22.79 19.25
CA ASN A 81 -36.48 21.40 19.31
C ASN A 81 -35.96 20.95 17.95
N VAL A 82 -34.80 20.31 17.94
CA VAL A 82 -34.24 19.60 16.77
C VAL A 82 -34.84 18.21 16.74
N ALA A 83 -35.69 17.95 15.74
CA ALA A 83 -36.41 16.69 15.63
C ALA A 83 -36.99 16.49 14.21
N THR A 84 -37.52 15.29 13.98
CA THR A 84 -38.36 14.98 12.83
C THR A 84 -39.82 15.10 13.21
N TYR A 85 -40.61 15.76 12.37
CA TYR A 85 -42.03 16.00 12.56
C TYR A 85 -42.84 15.43 11.39
N ALA A 86 -44.07 15.05 11.67
CA ALA A 86 -45.06 14.70 10.66
C ALA A 86 -46.13 15.79 10.60
N ILE A 87 -46.48 16.25 9.40
CA ILE A 87 -47.60 17.16 9.18
C ILE A 87 -48.76 16.41 8.54
N THR A 88 -49.96 16.69 9.03
CA THR A 88 -51.23 16.28 8.44
C THR A 88 -52.08 17.51 8.23
N VAL A 89 -52.64 17.67 7.03
CA VAL A 89 -53.60 18.72 6.72
C VAL A 89 -54.90 18.06 6.29
N CYS A 90 -56.00 18.38 6.96
CA CYS A 90 -57.33 17.89 6.66
C CYS A 90 -58.26 19.05 6.25
N THR A 91 -59.28 18.77 5.46
CA THR A 91 -60.35 19.71 5.12
C THR A 91 -61.70 19.10 5.49
N GLU A 92 -62.57 19.91 6.10
CA GLU A 92 -63.97 19.60 6.32
C GLU A 92 -64.82 20.59 5.52
N LEU A 93 -65.71 20.07 4.67
CA LEU A 93 -66.58 20.90 3.84
C LEU A 93 -67.68 21.53 4.71
N LEU A 94 -67.80 22.86 4.69
CA LEU A 94 -68.84 23.57 5.45
C LEU A 94 -70.04 23.93 4.57
N SER A 95 -69.81 24.12 3.26
CA SER A 95 -70.85 24.52 2.32
C SER A 95 -71.75 23.39 1.83
N ALA A 96 -71.39 22.11 2.04
CA ALA A 96 -72.17 20.93 1.66
C ALA A 96 -71.71 19.66 2.41
N VAL A 97 -72.30 18.51 2.06
CA VAL A 97 -71.84 17.18 2.52
C VAL A 97 -70.78 16.65 1.56
N ASP A 98 -69.60 16.31 2.08
CA ASP A 98 -68.56 15.64 1.30
C ASP A 98 -68.92 14.16 1.08
N GLN A 99 -68.95 13.74 -0.19
CA GLN A 99 -69.27 12.37 -0.60
C GLN A 99 -68.03 11.48 -0.76
N GLN A 100 -66.82 12.05 -0.66
CA GLN A 100 -65.56 11.36 -0.89
C GLN A 100 -64.54 11.70 0.20
N THR A 101 -64.85 11.35 1.45
CA THR A 101 -64.00 11.71 2.61
C THR A 101 -62.57 11.13 2.60
N ALA A 102 -62.29 10.18 1.72
CA ALA A 102 -60.98 9.53 1.59
C ALA A 102 -59.83 10.46 1.15
N ASN A 103 -60.11 11.64 0.59
CA ASN A 103 -59.11 12.63 0.18
C ASN A 103 -59.20 13.94 0.99
N ASP A 104 -59.93 13.93 2.11
CA ASP A 104 -60.05 15.05 3.05
C ASP A 104 -58.72 15.40 3.68
N CYS A 105 -57.83 14.42 3.87
CA CYS A 105 -56.55 14.59 4.52
C CYS A 105 -55.36 14.26 3.62
N GLN A 106 -54.29 15.03 3.78
CA GLN A 106 -52.94 14.72 3.30
C GLN A 106 -51.98 14.57 4.48
N PRO A 107 -51.03 13.62 4.44
CA PRO A 107 -50.92 12.57 3.43
C PRO A 107 -52.05 11.54 3.52
N THR A 108 -52.51 10.99 2.40
CA THR A 108 -53.54 9.93 2.37
C THR A 108 -52.99 8.56 2.82
N SER A 109 -51.67 8.37 2.77
CA SER A 109 -50.97 7.20 3.29
C SER A 109 -49.55 7.58 3.72
N GLY A 110 -49.02 6.88 4.73
CA GLY A 110 -47.70 7.19 5.30
C GLY A 110 -47.66 8.54 6.04
N ASN A 111 -46.44 9.07 6.23
CA ASN A 111 -46.21 10.34 6.91
C ASN A 111 -45.54 11.34 5.96
N TYR A 112 -46.02 12.58 5.94
CA TYR A 112 -45.30 13.68 5.31
C TYR A 112 -44.36 14.27 6.36
N ILE A 113 -43.07 13.93 6.25
CA ILE A 113 -42.09 14.24 7.28
C ILE A 113 -41.09 15.31 6.85
N PHE A 114 -40.78 16.20 7.79
CA PHE A 114 -39.76 17.23 7.66
C PHE A 114 -38.95 17.29 8.96
N GLU A 115 -37.80 17.96 8.92
CA GLU A 115 -36.91 18.03 10.08
C GLU A 115 -36.42 19.45 10.35
N THR A 116 -36.27 19.75 11.64
CA THR A 116 -35.51 20.91 12.12
C THR A 116 -34.14 20.46 12.59
N LYS A 117 -33.10 21.24 12.29
CA LYS A 117 -31.71 20.97 12.62
C LYS A 117 -31.02 22.21 13.18
N TYR A 118 -29.82 22.01 13.70
CA TYR A 118 -28.91 23.10 14.06
C TYR A 118 -28.32 23.74 12.80
N ASN A 119 -27.82 24.98 12.94
CA ASN A 119 -27.12 25.66 11.85
C ASN A 119 -25.83 24.90 11.53
N GLU A 120 -24.94 24.85 12.51
CA GLU A 120 -23.72 24.06 12.50
C GLU A 120 -23.86 22.80 13.37
N GLU A 121 -23.53 21.64 12.83
CA GLU A 121 -23.41 20.38 13.56
C GLU A 121 -22.50 19.43 12.78
N VAL A 122 -21.51 18.82 13.46
CA VAL A 122 -20.55 17.91 12.83
C VAL A 122 -20.17 16.73 13.73
N GLY A 123 -20.63 15.56 13.33
CA GLY A 123 -20.32 14.31 14.02
C GLY A 123 -19.05 13.63 13.49
N ALA A 124 -18.37 12.92 14.39
CA ALA A 124 -17.41 11.88 14.01
C ALA A 124 -18.19 10.66 13.50
N GLN A 125 -18.02 10.30 12.22
CA GLN A 125 -18.83 9.25 11.59
C GLN A 125 -18.20 7.87 11.71
N ALA A 126 -16.92 7.74 11.36
CA ALA A 126 -16.23 6.45 11.31
C ALA A 126 -14.71 6.62 11.39
N ILE A 127 -14.05 5.57 11.88
CA ILE A 127 -12.60 5.38 11.71
C ILE A 127 -12.43 4.24 10.69
N ASP A 128 -11.92 4.58 9.51
CA ASP A 128 -11.73 3.59 8.45
C ASP A 128 -10.39 2.87 8.61
N VAL A 129 -9.35 3.59 9.05
CA VAL A 129 -8.03 3.04 9.39
C VAL A 129 -7.54 3.68 10.69
N PRO A 130 -7.19 2.90 11.73
CA PRO A 130 -7.14 1.44 11.76
C PRO A 130 -8.53 0.81 11.93
N GLY A 131 -8.93 -0.13 11.08
CA GLY A 131 -10.20 -0.85 11.20
C GLY A 131 -10.17 -1.97 12.24
N THR A 132 -11.34 -2.35 12.78
CA THR A 132 -11.46 -3.36 13.85
C THR A 132 -10.97 -4.75 13.44
N SER A 133 -11.20 -5.14 12.17
CA SER A 133 -10.68 -6.37 11.57
C SER A 133 -9.42 -6.16 10.72
N GLY A 134 -8.81 -4.97 10.82
CA GLY A 134 -7.59 -4.65 10.09
C GLY A 134 -6.40 -5.46 10.61
N THR A 135 -5.41 -5.68 9.74
CA THR A 135 -4.19 -6.40 10.10
C THR A 135 -3.04 -5.41 10.25
N TYR A 136 -2.55 -5.24 11.47
CA TYR A 136 -1.48 -4.30 11.81
C TYR A 136 -0.35 -5.03 12.53
N TYR A 137 0.89 -4.55 12.36
CA TYR A 137 2.08 -5.16 12.93
C TYR A 137 2.95 -4.15 13.65
N SER A 138 3.62 -4.58 14.72
CA SER A 138 4.59 -3.74 15.42
C SER A 138 5.66 -3.21 14.48
N ARG A 139 6.11 -1.97 14.72
CA ARG A 139 7.09 -1.19 13.95
C ARG A 139 6.71 -0.90 12.48
N ARG A 140 5.58 -1.39 12.00
CA ARG A 140 5.14 -1.15 10.62
C ARG A 140 4.22 0.08 10.57
N PRO A 141 4.60 1.15 9.84
CA PRO A 141 3.75 2.31 9.68
C PRO A 141 2.51 2.02 8.84
N PHE A 142 1.44 2.75 9.11
CA PHE A 142 0.25 2.85 8.26
C PHE A 142 -0.33 4.25 8.35
N THR A 143 -1.19 4.62 7.38
CA THR A 143 -1.81 5.94 7.33
C THR A 143 -3.22 5.91 7.92
N PRO A 144 -3.47 6.50 9.09
CA PRO A 144 -4.82 6.51 9.67
C PRO A 144 -5.78 7.37 8.85
N ARG A 145 -7.05 6.95 8.83
CA ARG A 145 -8.12 7.59 8.07
C ARG A 145 -9.43 7.56 8.85
N GLY A 146 -10.19 8.64 8.77
CA GLY A 146 -11.49 8.74 9.39
C GLY A 146 -12.45 9.54 8.54
N ARG A 147 -13.73 9.48 8.89
CA ARG A 147 -14.81 10.24 8.27
C ARG A 147 -15.57 11.05 9.29
N ILE A 148 -15.97 12.23 8.85
CA ILE A 148 -16.85 13.13 9.58
C ILE A 148 -18.13 13.37 8.76
N ILE A 149 -19.21 13.73 9.44
CA ILE A 149 -20.50 13.99 8.82
C ILE A 149 -21.05 15.34 9.30
N ASN A 150 -21.57 16.13 8.36
CA ASN A 150 -22.33 17.34 8.65
C ASN A 150 -23.83 17.00 8.76
N GLY A 151 -24.40 17.14 9.96
CA GLY A 151 -25.83 16.99 10.22
C GLY A 151 -26.56 18.33 10.34
N GLY A 152 -25.85 19.46 10.25
CA GLY A 152 -26.39 20.81 10.21
C GLY A 152 -27.08 21.16 8.89
N ILE A 153 -27.52 22.41 8.78
CA ILE A 153 -28.16 22.95 7.55
C ILE A 153 -27.21 23.83 6.73
N GLN A 154 -26.06 24.22 7.29
CA GLN A 154 -25.07 25.05 6.62
C GLN A 154 -23.85 24.22 6.23
N ASP A 155 -23.21 24.61 5.13
CA ASP A 155 -21.90 24.08 4.77
C ASP A 155 -20.89 24.50 5.85
N LEU A 156 -20.01 23.58 6.24
CA LEU A 156 -19.01 23.80 7.27
C LEU A 156 -17.63 23.82 6.65
N SER A 157 -16.78 24.74 7.12
CA SER A 157 -15.40 24.88 6.64
C SER A 157 -14.40 24.94 7.80
N ASN A 158 -13.13 24.62 7.51
CA ASN A 158 -12.02 24.66 8.46
C ASN A 158 -12.26 23.85 9.73
N ILE A 159 -12.76 22.63 9.59
CA ILE A 159 -13.18 21.78 10.70
C ILE A 159 -11.96 21.09 11.31
N PRO A 160 -11.58 21.37 12.56
CA PRO A 160 -10.49 20.66 13.21
C PRO A 160 -10.95 19.26 13.61
N VAL A 161 -10.21 18.24 13.17
CA VAL A 161 -10.48 16.84 13.50
C VAL A 161 -9.22 16.26 14.12
N ARG A 162 -9.36 15.72 15.33
CA ARG A 162 -8.28 15.08 16.08
C ARG A 162 -8.40 13.57 16.01
N LEU A 163 -7.28 12.89 15.76
CA LEU A 163 -7.15 11.46 15.97
C LEU A 163 -6.15 11.21 17.12
N GLN A 164 -6.61 10.49 18.13
CA GLN A 164 -5.76 10.00 19.22
C GLN A 164 -5.71 8.47 19.18
N ILE A 165 -4.54 7.90 19.44
CA ILE A 165 -4.38 6.46 19.60
C ILE A 165 -3.76 6.19 20.95
N PHE A 166 -4.35 5.25 21.68
CA PHE A 166 -3.94 4.81 23.00
C PHE A 166 -3.54 3.34 22.96
N GLN A 167 -2.47 2.99 23.67
CA GLN A 167 -2.07 1.61 23.91
C GLN A 167 -2.78 1.07 25.16
N ASN A 168 -3.29 -0.17 25.06
CA ASN A 168 -3.95 -0.89 26.15
C ASN A 168 -3.12 -2.11 26.62
N PRO A 169 -3.24 -2.52 27.89
CA PRO A 169 -4.01 -1.89 28.97
C PRO A 169 -3.37 -0.58 29.48
N GLY A 170 -4.18 0.28 30.12
CA GLY A 170 -3.71 1.54 30.73
C GLY A 170 -3.95 2.81 29.92
N ARG A 171 -4.49 2.69 28.70
CA ARG A 171 -4.89 3.82 27.83
C ARG A 171 -3.76 4.86 27.68
N ILE A 172 -2.54 4.39 27.43
CA ILE A 172 -1.34 5.23 27.32
C ILE A 172 -1.37 5.95 25.96
N PRO A 173 -1.34 7.29 25.90
CA PRO A 173 -1.36 8.01 24.62
C PRO A 173 -0.07 7.77 23.84
N VAL A 174 -0.20 7.30 22.59
CA VAL A 174 0.93 7.03 21.68
C VAL A 174 0.83 7.79 20.36
N TYR A 175 -0.29 8.46 20.11
CA TYR A 175 -0.53 9.27 18.92
C TYR A 175 -1.56 10.36 19.23
N ASN A 176 -1.33 11.58 18.75
CA ASN A 176 -2.23 12.71 18.90
C ASN A 176 -1.97 13.69 17.75
N GLN A 177 -2.80 13.65 16.71
CA GLN A 177 -2.67 14.51 15.53
C GLN A 177 -3.99 15.23 15.24
N VAL A 178 -3.89 16.46 14.76
CA VAL A 178 -5.02 17.28 14.33
C VAL A 178 -4.84 17.61 12.86
N VAL A 179 -5.91 17.45 12.09
CA VAL A 179 -5.99 17.85 10.68
C VAL A 179 -7.20 18.76 10.50
N ILE A 180 -7.07 19.76 9.62
CA ILE A 180 -8.18 20.64 9.25
C ILE A 180 -8.85 20.07 8.01
N VAL A 181 -10.13 19.72 8.12
CA VAL A 181 -10.96 19.37 6.95
C VAL A 181 -11.44 20.67 6.31
N PRO A 182 -11.12 20.92 5.02
CA PRO A 182 -11.39 22.21 4.40
C PRO A 182 -12.88 22.54 4.34
N ASP A 183 -13.71 21.64 3.81
CA ASP A 183 -15.14 21.86 3.60
C ASP A 183 -15.94 20.55 3.69
N VAL A 184 -17.17 20.64 4.22
CA VAL A 184 -18.17 19.57 4.26
C VAL A 184 -19.56 20.17 4.00
N GLY A 185 -20.23 19.72 2.94
CA GLY A 185 -21.53 20.26 2.54
C GLY A 185 -22.65 19.94 3.54
N ALA A 186 -23.76 20.68 3.50
CA ALA A 186 -24.93 20.37 4.34
C ALA A 186 -25.75 19.20 3.80
N ASP A 187 -25.76 19.00 2.48
CA ASP A 187 -26.66 18.05 1.82
C ASP A 187 -25.94 16.78 1.36
N ALA A 188 -26.67 15.66 1.42
CA ALA A 188 -26.17 14.39 0.91
C ALA A 188 -25.99 14.43 -0.63
N PRO A 189 -24.94 13.81 -1.18
CA PRO A 189 -23.91 13.01 -0.50
C PRO A 189 -22.67 13.81 -0.02
N LEU A 190 -22.64 15.12 -0.23
CA LEU A 190 -21.49 15.98 0.09
C LEU A 190 -21.34 16.29 1.58
N ASN A 191 -22.29 15.83 2.40
CA ASN A 191 -22.29 15.98 3.84
C ASN A 191 -21.38 15.01 4.59
N VAL A 192 -20.57 14.22 3.87
CA VAL A 192 -19.56 13.34 4.45
C VAL A 192 -18.20 13.70 3.86
N ALA A 193 -17.20 13.86 4.71
CA ALA A 193 -15.82 14.06 4.29
C ALA A 193 -14.90 13.01 4.90
N SER A 194 -13.97 12.50 4.09
CA SER A 194 -12.89 11.63 4.54
C SER A 194 -11.64 12.45 4.78
N THR A 195 -10.92 12.14 5.86
CA THR A 195 -9.66 12.79 6.20
C THR A 195 -8.56 11.76 6.46
N THR A 196 -7.34 12.12 6.10
CA THR A 196 -6.14 11.30 6.26
C THR A 196 -5.20 11.98 7.24
N PHE A 197 -4.66 11.22 8.18
CA PHE A 197 -3.76 11.72 9.20
C PHE A 197 -2.30 11.36 8.89
N PRO A 198 -1.30 12.06 9.48
CA PRO A 198 0.10 11.68 9.39
C PRO A 198 0.33 10.20 9.77
N PRO A 199 1.33 9.51 9.20
CA PRO A 199 1.53 8.08 9.46
C PRO A 199 1.71 7.77 10.95
N PHE A 200 1.14 6.64 11.39
CA PHE A 200 1.34 6.11 12.74
C PHE A 200 2.15 4.81 12.67
N THR A 201 3.13 4.68 13.57
CA THR A 201 3.95 3.47 13.72
C THR A 201 3.80 2.89 15.12
N PRO A 202 3.04 1.80 15.33
CA PRO A 202 2.90 1.18 16.63
C PRO A 202 4.21 0.54 17.05
N GLN A 203 4.77 0.89 18.22
CA GLN A 203 6.10 0.40 18.62
C GLN A 203 6.10 -1.05 19.10
N VAL A 204 4.98 -1.52 19.65
CA VAL A 204 4.85 -2.84 20.27
C VAL A 204 3.55 -3.52 19.83
N ALA A 205 3.50 -4.85 19.96
CA ALA A 205 2.27 -5.60 19.74
C ALA A 205 1.32 -5.46 20.94
N GLY A 206 0.02 -5.59 20.70
CA GLY A 206 -1.00 -5.48 21.74
C GLY A 206 -2.32 -4.89 21.24
N GLN A 207 -3.18 -4.55 22.19
CA GLN A 207 -4.45 -3.89 21.91
C GLN A 207 -4.28 -2.37 21.93
N TYR A 208 -4.96 -1.69 21.01
CA TYR A 208 -4.97 -0.24 20.90
C TYR A 208 -6.41 0.27 20.78
N GLU A 209 -6.63 1.52 21.16
CA GLU A 209 -7.88 2.25 20.97
C GLU A 209 -7.59 3.51 20.15
N ALA A 210 -8.29 3.69 19.03
CA ALA A 210 -8.27 4.91 18.24
C ALA A 210 -9.55 5.71 18.50
N CYS A 211 -9.43 7.00 18.79
CA CYS A 211 -10.55 7.91 18.98
C CYS A 211 -10.44 9.09 18.02
N LEU A 212 -11.44 9.24 17.16
CA LEU A 212 -11.61 10.37 16.24
C LEU A 212 -12.55 11.38 16.89
N THR A 213 -12.14 12.64 16.97
CA THR A 213 -12.90 13.70 17.61
C THR A 213 -13.02 14.91 16.69
N THR A 214 -14.25 15.41 16.48
CA THR A 214 -14.52 16.70 15.83
C THR A 214 -14.47 17.81 16.89
N GLU A 215 -13.74 18.89 16.59
CA GLU A 215 -13.50 20.01 17.54
C GLU A 215 -14.06 21.32 16.97
N TYR A 216 -15.19 21.27 16.28
CA TYR A 216 -15.76 22.43 15.58
C TYR A 216 -16.36 23.46 16.56
N PRO A 217 -15.89 24.72 16.54
CA PRO A 217 -16.48 25.77 17.36
C PRO A 217 -17.91 26.06 16.91
N GLY A 218 -18.88 25.93 17.83
CA GLY A 218 -20.29 26.20 17.55
C GLY A 218 -21.15 24.96 17.39
N ASP A 219 -20.56 23.75 17.35
CA ASP A 219 -21.33 22.51 17.38
C ASP A 219 -22.05 22.34 18.74
N PRO A 220 -23.39 22.36 18.77
CA PRO A 220 -24.15 22.22 20.01
C PRO A 220 -24.33 20.76 20.46
N VAL A 221 -23.95 19.77 19.64
CA VAL A 221 -24.17 18.35 19.90
C VAL A 221 -22.87 17.65 20.30
N ALA A 222 -22.50 17.71 21.58
CA ALA A 222 -21.25 17.10 22.03
C ALA A 222 -21.22 15.54 21.95
N ASN A 223 -22.38 14.89 21.92
CA ASN A 223 -22.49 13.44 22.11
C ASN A 223 -22.01 12.60 20.91
N ASN A 224 -21.97 13.18 19.71
CA ASN A 224 -21.48 12.52 18.49
C ASN A 224 -20.15 13.12 18.00
N ASN A 225 -19.53 14.00 18.78
CA ASN A 225 -18.24 14.58 18.43
C ASN A 225 -17.12 13.55 18.48
N GLN A 226 -17.31 12.41 19.14
CA GLN A 226 -16.28 11.38 19.26
C GLN A 226 -16.81 10.00 18.91
N ILE A 227 -16.01 9.27 18.13
CA ILE A 227 -16.14 7.83 17.97
C ILE A 227 -14.80 7.18 18.31
N CYS A 228 -14.84 6.08 19.06
CA CYS A 228 -13.67 5.29 19.39
C CYS A 228 -13.84 3.86 18.89
N GLN A 229 -12.75 3.23 18.47
CA GLN A 229 -12.74 1.80 18.17
C GLN A 229 -11.42 1.16 18.57
N THR A 230 -11.48 -0.12 18.91
CA THR A 230 -10.31 -0.91 19.27
C THR A 230 -9.78 -1.68 18.06
N PHE A 231 -8.46 -1.88 18.04
CA PHE A 231 -7.80 -2.68 17.02
C PHE A 231 -6.58 -3.39 17.62
N SER A 232 -6.19 -4.51 17.00
CA SER A 232 -5.07 -5.33 17.44
C SER A 232 -3.85 -5.09 16.57
N VAL A 233 -2.70 -4.93 17.21
CA VAL A 233 -1.38 -4.94 16.57
C VAL A 233 -0.70 -6.27 16.89
N GLN A 234 -0.34 -7.01 15.84
CA GLN A 234 0.33 -8.29 15.93
C GLN A 234 1.86 -8.12 16.06
N PRO A 235 2.56 -9.10 16.66
CA PRO A 235 4.02 -9.06 16.73
C PRO A 235 4.66 -9.27 15.34
N SER A 236 5.79 -8.60 15.14
CA SER A 236 6.71 -8.89 14.03
C SER A 236 7.47 -10.21 14.24
N LEU A 237 8.21 -10.64 13.22
CA LEU A 237 8.97 -11.89 13.26
C LEU A 237 10.21 -11.78 14.14
N ALA A 238 10.53 -12.87 14.85
CA ALA A 238 11.78 -13.03 15.60
C ALA A 238 12.05 -14.52 15.86
N GLY A 239 13.31 -14.93 15.72
CA GLY A 239 13.79 -16.29 15.98
C GLY A 239 13.75 -17.21 14.77
N ILE A 240 13.68 -18.51 15.03
CA ILE A 240 13.81 -19.56 14.02
C ILE A 240 12.44 -19.97 13.47
N TYR A 241 12.35 -20.02 12.15
CA TYR A 241 11.22 -20.49 11.37
C TYR A 241 11.69 -21.58 10.40
N THR A 242 10.83 -22.52 10.04
CA THR A 242 11.13 -23.52 9.01
C THR A 242 10.42 -23.18 7.70
N ILE A 243 10.99 -23.61 6.58
CA ILE A 243 10.35 -23.54 5.28
C ILE A 243 10.31 -24.95 4.71
N GLY A 244 9.13 -25.47 4.38
CA GLY A 244 8.95 -26.76 3.75
C GLY A 244 7.76 -27.57 4.26
N THR A 245 7.72 -28.82 3.85
CA THR A 245 6.60 -29.75 4.07
C THR A 245 6.62 -30.55 5.41
N PRO A 246 7.77 -30.85 6.04
CA PRO A 246 7.83 -31.66 7.27
C PRO A 246 7.09 -31.09 8.49
N LYS A 247 6.84 -29.79 8.54
CA LYS A 247 6.18 -29.11 9.67
C LYS A 247 4.93 -28.33 9.25
N LEU A 248 4.24 -28.76 8.18
CA LEU A 248 2.99 -28.11 7.78
C LEU A 248 1.97 -28.07 8.94
N GLY A 249 1.35 -26.91 9.13
CA GLY A 249 0.43 -26.65 10.24
C GLY A 249 1.08 -26.04 11.49
N ASP A 250 2.42 -26.08 11.61
CA ASP A 250 3.13 -25.34 12.67
C ASP A 250 3.07 -23.82 12.38
N PRO A 251 2.68 -22.98 13.36
CA PRO A 251 2.67 -21.51 13.20
C PRO A 251 4.03 -20.89 12.83
N ARG A 252 5.14 -21.61 13.03
CA ARG A 252 6.49 -21.20 12.65
C ARG A 252 7.02 -21.90 11.40
N ASN A 253 6.16 -22.55 10.63
CA ASN A 253 6.53 -23.16 9.36
C ASN A 253 5.83 -22.47 8.18
N TYR A 254 6.59 -22.14 7.16
CA TYR A 254 6.08 -21.69 5.87
C TYR A 254 6.08 -22.84 4.86
N PRO A 255 5.02 -23.06 4.08
CA PRO A 255 5.02 -24.09 3.04
C PRO A 255 6.07 -23.84 1.95
N THR A 256 6.25 -22.58 1.54
CA THR A 256 7.18 -22.19 0.47
C THR A 256 8.08 -21.02 0.87
N ILE A 257 9.15 -20.81 0.10
CA ILE A 257 10.03 -19.64 0.27
C ILE A 257 9.26 -18.34 -0.02
N GLN A 258 8.33 -18.35 -0.98
CA GLN A 258 7.52 -17.18 -1.28
C GLN A 258 6.63 -16.80 -0.09
N ASP A 259 5.97 -17.77 0.55
CA ASP A 259 5.13 -17.51 1.73
C ASP A 259 5.94 -16.91 2.88
N ALA A 260 7.16 -17.39 3.10
CA ALA A 260 8.07 -16.87 4.11
C ALA A 260 8.46 -15.41 3.84
N VAL A 261 8.78 -15.08 2.58
CA VAL A 261 9.13 -13.72 2.17
C VAL A 261 7.92 -12.78 2.20
N ASP A 262 6.74 -13.24 1.77
CA ASP A 262 5.50 -12.46 1.85
C ASP A 262 5.16 -12.09 3.29
N ASP A 263 5.29 -13.04 4.22
CA ASP A 263 5.07 -12.79 5.64
C ASP A 263 6.16 -11.89 6.25
N LEU A 264 7.41 -12.01 5.76
CA LEU A 264 8.51 -11.12 6.14
C LEU A 264 8.23 -9.66 5.77
N TYR A 265 7.80 -9.41 4.52
CA TYR A 265 7.40 -8.05 4.11
C TYR A 265 6.18 -7.58 4.89
N ARG A 266 5.19 -8.44 5.10
CA ARG A 266 3.96 -8.11 5.80
C ARG A 266 4.22 -7.71 7.26
N LYS A 267 5.01 -8.48 7.99
CA LYS A 267 5.20 -8.36 9.45
C LYS A 267 6.42 -7.54 9.87
N GLY A 268 7.45 -7.50 9.02
CA GLY A 268 8.78 -7.03 9.41
C GLY A 268 9.40 -7.91 10.50
N VAL A 269 10.48 -7.40 11.11
CA VAL A 269 11.23 -8.11 12.16
C VAL A 269 11.41 -7.24 13.41
N THR A 270 11.45 -7.89 14.57
CA THR A 270 11.79 -7.27 15.88
C THR A 270 13.03 -7.89 16.52
N GLY A 271 13.52 -9.00 15.95
CA GLY A 271 14.75 -9.69 16.32
C GLY A 271 15.34 -10.38 15.09
N ALA A 272 16.52 -11.01 15.23
CA ALA A 272 17.10 -11.80 14.16
C ALA A 272 16.15 -12.95 13.75
N VAL A 273 16.02 -13.17 12.44
CA VAL A 273 15.18 -14.22 11.86
C VAL A 273 16.05 -15.22 11.12
N GLU A 274 15.86 -16.50 11.43
CA GLU A 274 16.50 -17.61 10.74
C GLU A 274 15.45 -18.49 10.08
N TYR A 275 15.55 -18.64 8.75
CA TYR A 275 14.75 -19.56 7.97
C TYR A 275 15.54 -20.84 7.71
N GLU A 276 15.09 -21.95 8.30
CA GLU A 276 15.65 -23.27 8.10
C GLU A 276 14.91 -24.03 7.00
N LEU A 277 15.62 -24.32 5.90
CA LEU A 277 15.08 -25.11 4.79
C LEU A 277 15.15 -26.60 5.16
N THR A 278 14.00 -27.27 5.16
CA THR A 278 13.83 -28.68 5.57
C THR A 278 13.73 -29.65 4.41
N ASP A 279 13.35 -29.19 3.22
CA ASP A 279 13.04 -30.03 2.06
C ASP A 279 14.28 -30.18 1.19
N ALA A 280 14.31 -31.25 0.40
CA ALA A 280 15.42 -31.50 -0.52
C ALA A 280 15.37 -30.61 -1.76
N ALA A 281 14.19 -30.10 -2.10
CA ALA A 281 13.96 -29.32 -3.31
C ALA A 281 12.91 -28.23 -3.06
N TYR A 282 13.15 -27.05 -3.62
CA TYR A 282 12.25 -25.91 -3.65
C TYR A 282 12.18 -25.36 -5.07
N SER A 283 11.02 -24.84 -5.42
CA SER A 283 10.79 -24.13 -6.66
C SER A 283 10.23 -22.75 -6.33
N VAL A 284 10.85 -21.70 -6.87
CA VAL A 284 10.45 -20.31 -6.62
C VAL A 284 10.33 -19.58 -7.97
N GLY A 285 9.36 -18.67 -8.09
CA GLY A 285 9.16 -17.86 -9.29
C GLY A 285 8.46 -18.55 -10.46
N ASN A 286 8.49 -17.90 -11.62
CA ASN A 286 7.88 -18.37 -12.86
C ASN A 286 8.76 -18.02 -14.08
N ALA A 287 9.28 -19.04 -14.77
CA ALA A 287 10.15 -18.89 -15.94
C ALA A 287 9.42 -18.32 -17.17
N GLY A 288 8.09 -18.36 -17.21
CA GLY A 288 7.27 -17.74 -18.26
C GLY A 288 6.88 -16.29 -18.00
N GLY A 289 7.25 -15.72 -16.84
CA GLY A 289 6.92 -14.34 -16.48
C GLY A 289 7.90 -13.30 -17.03
N SER A 290 7.87 -12.09 -16.48
CA SER A 290 8.83 -11.00 -16.75
C SER A 290 9.54 -10.49 -15.49
N SER A 291 9.40 -11.22 -14.38
CA SER A 291 9.87 -10.86 -13.04
C SER A 291 11.07 -11.71 -12.63
N PRO A 292 11.84 -11.28 -11.62
CA PRO A 292 12.80 -12.16 -10.96
C PRO A 292 12.10 -13.37 -10.33
N ALA A 293 12.84 -14.43 -10.03
CA ALA A 293 12.26 -15.61 -9.36
C ALA A 293 11.82 -15.29 -7.93
N LEU A 294 12.65 -14.54 -7.19
CA LEU A 294 12.36 -14.04 -5.85
C LEU A 294 12.83 -12.58 -5.75
N ASP A 295 11.98 -11.73 -5.21
CA ASP A 295 12.24 -10.31 -5.04
C ASP A 295 12.38 -9.94 -3.57
N LEU A 296 13.57 -9.45 -3.21
CA LEU A 296 13.95 -8.96 -1.89
C LEU A 296 14.36 -7.47 -1.96
N THR A 297 13.80 -6.72 -2.91
CA THR A 297 13.99 -5.27 -3.03
C THR A 297 13.09 -4.47 -2.09
N ALA A 298 13.37 -3.18 -1.93
CA ALA A 298 12.63 -2.27 -1.05
C ALA A 298 12.74 -2.61 0.45
N LYS A 299 12.10 -1.77 1.27
CA LYS A 299 12.25 -1.82 2.73
C LYS A 299 11.54 -3.02 3.33
N ILE A 300 12.27 -3.82 4.10
CA ILE A 300 11.73 -4.76 5.09
C ILE A 300 11.84 -4.08 6.46
N ILE A 301 10.70 -3.94 7.15
CA ILE A 301 10.62 -3.20 8.41
C ILE A 301 11.44 -3.89 9.50
N GLY A 302 12.23 -3.11 10.24
CA GLY A 302 12.96 -3.54 11.43
C GLY A 302 14.29 -4.27 11.19
N VAL A 303 14.64 -4.56 9.93
CA VAL A 303 15.92 -5.20 9.57
C VAL A 303 17.07 -4.21 9.73
N ASP A 304 18.11 -4.63 10.44
CA ASP A 304 19.34 -3.89 10.69
C ASP A 304 20.50 -4.85 11.06
N ALA A 305 21.65 -4.30 11.48
CA ALA A 305 22.82 -5.08 11.87
C ALA A 305 22.58 -6.06 13.03
N THR A 306 21.54 -5.83 13.86
CA THR A 306 21.12 -6.69 14.97
C THR A 306 20.03 -7.66 14.53
N ASN A 307 19.00 -7.15 13.83
CA ASN A 307 17.82 -7.91 13.41
C ASN A 307 18.01 -8.42 11.97
N THR A 308 18.97 -9.33 11.81
CA THR A 308 19.35 -9.83 10.49
C THR A 308 18.42 -10.94 10.00
N ILE A 309 18.39 -11.19 8.69
CA ILE A 309 17.65 -12.32 8.09
C ILE A 309 18.65 -13.34 7.55
N THR A 310 18.50 -14.62 7.91
CA THR A 310 19.38 -15.70 7.43
C THR A 310 18.58 -16.88 6.89
N PHE A 311 18.82 -17.26 5.64
CA PHE A 311 18.36 -18.52 5.05
C PHE A 311 19.46 -19.56 5.15
N LYS A 312 19.18 -20.69 5.80
CA LYS A 312 20.15 -21.76 6.05
C LYS A 312 19.51 -23.15 5.91
N PRO A 313 20.29 -24.21 5.64
CA PRO A 313 19.77 -25.57 5.73
C PRO A 313 19.40 -25.88 7.19
N SER A 314 18.31 -26.63 7.39
CA SER A 314 18.04 -27.29 8.67
C SER A 314 19.18 -28.24 9.05
N LEU A 315 19.31 -28.58 10.33
CA LEU A 315 20.36 -29.48 10.81
C LEU A 315 20.41 -30.81 10.02
N ALA A 316 19.24 -31.41 9.77
CA ALA A 316 19.13 -32.66 9.02
C ALA A 316 19.62 -32.55 7.56
N ARG A 317 19.50 -31.37 6.95
CA ARG A 317 19.96 -31.11 5.58
C ARG A 317 21.41 -30.63 5.54
N SER A 318 21.94 -30.05 6.61
CA SER A 318 23.30 -29.49 6.66
C SER A 318 24.44 -30.52 6.61
N ILE A 319 24.12 -31.82 6.68
CA ILE A 319 25.10 -32.91 6.78
C ILE A 319 25.74 -33.24 5.42
N ASN A 320 24.97 -33.09 4.34
CA ASN A 320 25.41 -33.45 2.99
C ASN A 320 25.57 -32.21 2.12
N LYS A 321 26.60 -32.24 1.27
CA LYS A 321 26.81 -31.23 0.23
C LYS A 321 25.68 -31.26 -0.79
N GLY A 322 25.16 -30.08 -1.14
CA GLY A 322 24.07 -29.92 -2.11
C GLY A 322 22.79 -30.68 -1.79
N SER A 323 22.48 -30.87 -0.51
CA SER A 323 21.29 -31.62 -0.06
C SER A 323 19.96 -30.90 -0.28
N ILE A 324 20.00 -29.60 -0.56
CA ILE A 324 18.84 -28.76 -0.85
C ILE A 324 19.07 -28.06 -2.19
N VAL A 325 18.16 -28.26 -3.13
CA VAL A 325 18.14 -27.57 -4.42
C VAL A 325 17.02 -26.53 -4.44
N VAL A 326 17.37 -25.27 -4.69
CA VAL A 326 16.43 -24.18 -4.90
C VAL A 326 16.46 -23.81 -6.37
N THR A 327 15.44 -24.23 -7.11
CA THR A 327 15.25 -23.89 -8.52
C THR A 327 14.59 -22.51 -8.62
N LEU A 328 15.34 -21.56 -9.16
CA LEU A 328 14.93 -20.17 -9.37
C LEU A 328 14.37 -20.04 -10.78
N ASN A 329 13.05 -20.05 -10.93
CA ASN A 329 12.37 -19.91 -12.21
C ASN A 329 12.19 -18.43 -12.53
N SER A 330 12.97 -17.92 -13.46
CA SER A 330 13.02 -16.49 -13.77
C SER A 330 12.74 -16.21 -15.23
N GLY A 331 11.80 -15.32 -15.49
CA GLY A 331 11.46 -14.87 -16.83
C GLY A 331 12.40 -13.80 -17.39
N ASN A 332 12.97 -12.96 -16.51
CA ASN A 332 13.91 -11.90 -16.91
C ASN A 332 15.39 -12.30 -16.75
N GLY A 333 15.68 -13.50 -16.24
CA GLY A 333 17.04 -14.00 -16.01
C GLY A 333 17.62 -13.67 -14.64
N VAL A 334 16.89 -12.97 -13.77
CA VAL A 334 17.28 -12.71 -12.38
C VAL A 334 16.65 -13.74 -11.45
N GLY A 335 17.46 -14.47 -10.69
CA GLY A 335 16.99 -15.41 -9.67
C GLY A 335 16.47 -14.66 -8.45
N ILE A 336 17.37 -14.25 -7.57
CA ILE A 336 17.05 -13.47 -6.36
C ILE A 336 17.51 -12.03 -6.57
N LEU A 337 16.58 -11.07 -6.48
CA LEU A 337 16.83 -9.65 -6.68
C LEU A 337 16.91 -8.91 -5.34
N PHE A 338 17.93 -8.08 -5.15
CA PHE A 338 18.07 -7.15 -4.03
C PHE A 338 18.26 -5.72 -4.53
N GLY A 339 18.05 -4.74 -3.66
CA GLY A 339 18.34 -3.34 -3.92
C GLY A 339 17.13 -2.42 -3.76
N GLN A 340 17.31 -1.18 -4.19
CA GLN A 340 16.30 -0.15 -4.20
C GLN A 340 15.28 -0.43 -5.31
N ASN A 341 13.99 -0.35 -5.00
CA ASN A 341 12.92 -0.54 -5.99
C ASN A 341 11.62 0.17 -5.55
N ALA A 342 11.10 1.05 -6.41
CA ALA A 342 9.81 1.71 -6.19
C ALA A 342 8.60 0.85 -6.60
N THR A 343 8.82 -0.18 -7.41
CA THR A 343 7.79 -1.12 -7.88
C THR A 343 8.22 -2.58 -7.62
N PRO A 344 8.43 -2.97 -6.34
CA PRO A 344 8.75 -4.34 -5.99
C PRO A 344 7.57 -5.26 -6.32
N SER A 345 7.87 -6.52 -6.66
CA SER A 345 6.84 -7.52 -7.00
C SER A 345 6.08 -8.05 -5.78
N ASN A 346 6.61 -7.88 -4.57
CA ASN A 346 5.94 -8.29 -3.34
C ASN A 346 4.83 -7.28 -2.95
N PRO A 347 3.54 -7.65 -2.94
CA PRO A 347 2.44 -6.74 -2.64
C PRO A 347 2.40 -6.27 -1.18
N PHE A 348 3.13 -6.94 -0.27
CA PHE A 348 3.16 -6.59 1.16
C PHE A 348 4.25 -5.58 1.51
N THR A 349 5.00 -5.06 0.54
CA THR A 349 5.96 -3.98 0.79
C THR A 349 5.29 -2.75 1.39
N VAL A 350 6.02 -2.03 2.22
CA VAL A 350 5.57 -0.74 2.79
C VAL A 350 5.67 0.40 1.75
N GLN A 351 6.44 0.20 0.68
CA GLN A 351 6.55 1.15 -0.44
C GLN A 351 5.20 1.48 -1.08
N PHE A 352 4.25 0.55 -1.13
CA PHE A 352 2.93 0.82 -1.70
C PHE A 352 2.04 1.68 -0.81
N GLU A 353 2.28 1.71 0.49
CA GLU A 353 1.60 2.63 1.41
C GLU A 353 2.17 4.06 1.29
N PHE A 354 3.47 4.17 1.01
CA PHE A 354 4.20 5.45 0.94
C PHE A 354 4.98 5.60 -0.38
N PRO A 355 4.30 5.63 -1.54
CA PRO A 355 4.95 5.52 -2.85
C PRO A 355 5.86 6.70 -3.20
N THR A 356 5.64 7.87 -2.60
CA THR A 356 6.39 9.11 -2.88
C THR A 356 7.58 9.32 -1.96
N ASP A 357 7.78 8.45 -0.97
CA ASP A 357 8.85 8.61 0.01
C ASP A 357 9.96 7.58 -0.28
N PRO A 358 11.13 8.03 -0.78
CA PRO A 358 12.17 7.16 -1.32
C PRO A 358 12.78 6.24 -0.25
N GLN A 359 12.62 6.54 1.05
CA GLN A 359 13.17 5.70 2.11
C GLN A 359 12.56 4.27 2.11
N TRP A 360 11.32 4.13 1.65
CA TRP A 360 10.61 2.85 1.60
C TRP A 360 11.00 2.00 0.39
N ALA A 361 11.58 2.63 -0.62
CA ALA A 361 12.13 1.95 -1.79
C ALA A 361 13.52 1.37 -1.50
N ASN A 362 14.20 1.79 -0.43
CA ASN A 362 15.55 1.34 -0.09
C ASN A 362 15.55 -0.04 0.59
N THR A 363 16.41 -0.95 0.13
CA THR A 363 16.66 -2.21 0.83
C THR A 363 17.28 -1.96 2.21
N PRO A 364 16.96 -2.75 3.24
CA PRO A 364 17.56 -2.58 4.56
C PRO A 364 18.95 -3.24 4.69
N GLY A 365 19.36 -4.06 3.71
CA GLY A 365 20.55 -4.89 3.81
C GLY A 365 20.42 -6.04 4.82
N PHE A 366 21.55 -6.56 5.30
CA PHE A 366 21.64 -7.57 6.37
C PHE A 366 20.89 -8.90 6.13
N ILE A 367 20.79 -9.31 4.87
CA ILE A 367 20.20 -10.58 4.46
C ILE A 367 21.31 -11.57 4.08
N ARG A 368 21.22 -12.80 4.56
CA ARG A 368 22.23 -13.84 4.36
C ARG A 368 21.63 -15.11 3.79
N PHE A 369 22.29 -15.67 2.79
CA PHE A 369 22.09 -17.03 2.31
C PHE A 369 23.36 -17.81 2.67
N ASP A 370 23.23 -18.76 3.59
CA ASP A 370 24.37 -19.53 4.10
C ASP A 370 24.09 -21.04 3.96
N GLY A 371 24.81 -21.68 3.05
CA GLY A 371 24.70 -23.13 2.85
C GLY A 371 25.38 -23.98 3.91
N GLY A 372 25.99 -23.37 4.93
CA GLY A 372 26.71 -24.06 5.99
C GLY A 372 28.01 -24.72 5.51
N ALA A 373 28.74 -25.36 6.43
CA ALA A 373 30.06 -25.92 6.14
C ALA A 373 30.11 -26.91 4.96
N GLN A 374 29.01 -27.62 4.72
CA GLN A 374 28.92 -28.62 3.64
C GLN A 374 28.47 -28.03 2.30
N LYS A 375 28.15 -26.73 2.23
CA LYS A 375 27.53 -26.11 1.06
C LYS A 375 26.27 -26.83 0.61
N SER A 376 25.35 -26.99 1.55
CA SER A 376 24.12 -27.77 1.37
C SER A 376 23.10 -27.09 0.46
N LEU A 377 23.15 -25.77 0.32
CA LEU A 377 22.25 -25.02 -0.56
C LEU A 377 22.81 -24.94 -1.99
N VAL A 378 22.02 -25.43 -2.95
CA VAL A 378 22.24 -25.27 -4.38
C VAL A 378 21.20 -24.30 -4.93
N PHE A 379 21.65 -23.18 -5.51
CA PHE A 379 20.80 -22.26 -6.26
C PHE A 379 21.00 -22.52 -7.74
N GLU A 380 19.94 -22.94 -8.42
CA GLU A 380 19.98 -23.20 -9.85
C GLU A 380 18.97 -22.33 -10.59
N LEU A 381 19.46 -21.57 -11.57
CA LEU A 381 18.62 -20.66 -12.35
C LEU A 381 18.02 -21.39 -13.55
N ASN A 382 16.69 -21.40 -13.62
CA ASN A 382 15.92 -21.83 -14.78
C ASN A 382 15.39 -20.59 -15.52
N ALA A 383 16.05 -20.21 -16.61
CA ALA A 383 15.71 -19.05 -17.43
C ALA A 383 16.01 -19.33 -18.91
N THR A 384 15.19 -18.80 -19.81
CA THR A 384 15.36 -18.92 -21.27
C THR A 384 16.17 -17.76 -21.86
N THR A 385 16.31 -16.66 -21.12
CA THR A 385 17.04 -15.48 -21.54
C THR A 385 18.56 -15.69 -21.51
N PRO A 386 19.32 -15.01 -22.40
CA PRO A 386 20.77 -15.01 -22.33
C PRO A 386 21.32 -14.24 -21.12
N PHE A 387 20.62 -13.20 -20.65
CA PHE A 387 20.96 -12.54 -19.40
C PHE A 387 20.68 -13.47 -18.22
N ARG A 388 21.66 -13.68 -17.34
CA ARG A 388 21.50 -14.59 -16.20
C ARG A 388 22.24 -14.12 -14.96
N ALA A 389 21.54 -14.08 -13.85
CA ALA A 389 22.05 -13.74 -12.54
C ALA A 389 21.24 -14.47 -11.45
N PRO A 390 21.64 -15.68 -11.01
CA PRO A 390 21.01 -16.37 -9.88
C PRO A 390 20.90 -15.47 -8.64
N PHE A 391 21.91 -14.65 -8.38
CA PHE A 391 21.87 -13.55 -7.42
C PHE A 391 22.15 -12.23 -8.15
N TYR A 392 21.24 -11.26 -8.01
CA TYR A 392 21.41 -9.91 -8.53
C TYR A 392 21.23 -8.90 -7.39
N LEU A 393 22.33 -8.25 -7.01
CA LEU A 393 22.38 -7.20 -6.02
C LEU A 393 22.39 -5.86 -6.76
N GLY A 394 21.22 -5.22 -6.82
CA GLY A 394 20.98 -3.96 -7.50
C GLY A 394 21.33 -2.74 -6.66
N ASP A 395 20.75 -1.60 -7.03
CA ASP A 395 21.05 -0.27 -6.51
C ASP A 395 20.90 -0.19 -4.99
N GLY A 396 21.85 0.46 -4.31
CA GLY A 396 21.84 0.59 -2.85
C GLY A 396 21.92 -0.72 -2.08
N SER A 397 22.23 -1.86 -2.71
CA SER A 397 22.39 -3.12 -1.97
C SER A 397 23.61 -3.08 -1.05
N HIS A 398 23.38 -3.40 0.23
CA HIS A 398 24.46 -3.43 1.21
C HIS A 398 24.30 -4.54 2.25
N ASP A 399 25.43 -4.97 2.84
CA ASP A 399 25.47 -5.99 3.90
C ASP A 399 24.74 -7.30 3.53
N ILE A 400 24.66 -7.61 2.23
CA ILE A 400 24.09 -8.86 1.72
C ILE A 400 25.19 -9.90 1.64
N ALA A 401 24.91 -11.11 2.13
CA ALA A 401 25.87 -12.19 2.08
C ALA A 401 25.34 -13.43 1.35
N VAL A 402 26.12 -13.91 0.37
CA VAL A 402 25.93 -15.21 -0.27
C VAL A 402 27.14 -16.05 0.09
N LYS A 403 26.95 -17.02 0.98
CA LYS A 403 28.04 -17.81 1.54
C LYS A 403 27.79 -19.30 1.41
N ASN A 404 28.89 -20.02 1.26
CA ASN A 404 28.91 -21.48 1.30
C ASN A 404 27.83 -22.11 0.40
N SER A 405 27.57 -21.57 -0.78
CA SER A 405 26.49 -22.02 -1.65
C SER A 405 27.02 -22.57 -2.96
N ILE A 406 26.26 -23.45 -3.61
CA ILE A 406 26.54 -23.92 -4.97
C ILE A 406 25.62 -23.14 -5.92
N ILE A 407 26.16 -22.54 -6.97
CA ILE A 407 25.44 -21.65 -7.88
C ILE A 407 25.69 -22.09 -9.32
N ARG A 408 24.62 -22.41 -10.04
CA ARG A 408 24.67 -22.95 -11.41
C ARG A 408 23.39 -22.65 -12.20
N ASN A 409 23.35 -23.08 -13.46
CA ASN A 409 22.09 -23.16 -14.20
C ASN A 409 21.35 -24.46 -13.86
N ALA A 410 20.02 -24.42 -13.94
CA ALA A 410 19.21 -25.63 -13.83
C ALA A 410 19.57 -26.62 -14.93
N ALA A 411 19.53 -27.92 -14.64
CA ALA A 411 19.87 -28.96 -15.61
C ALA A 411 18.96 -28.93 -16.86
N SER A 412 17.74 -28.45 -16.71
CA SER A 412 16.76 -28.27 -17.79
C SER A 412 17.00 -27.02 -18.65
N ALA A 413 17.89 -26.12 -18.25
CA ALA A 413 18.16 -24.87 -18.95
C ALA A 413 19.50 -24.94 -19.69
N THR A 414 19.51 -24.65 -20.99
CA THR A 414 20.75 -24.49 -21.77
C THR A 414 21.60 -23.40 -21.12
N PRO A 415 22.87 -23.63 -20.73
CA PRO A 415 23.70 -22.59 -20.13
C PRO A 415 23.84 -21.35 -21.03
N SER A 416 23.84 -20.16 -20.41
CA SER A 416 24.22 -18.93 -21.11
C SER A 416 25.67 -18.59 -20.80
N TYR A 417 26.42 -18.26 -21.84
CA TYR A 417 27.80 -17.79 -21.78
C TYR A 417 27.93 -16.37 -22.34
N ALA A 418 26.84 -15.60 -22.35
CA ALA A 418 26.85 -14.21 -22.76
C ALA A 418 27.89 -13.43 -21.94
N SER A 419 28.67 -12.57 -22.60
CA SER A 419 29.88 -11.96 -22.02
C SER A 419 30.01 -10.44 -22.23
N SER A 420 28.98 -9.78 -22.76
CA SER A 420 29.03 -8.34 -22.97
C SER A 420 28.60 -7.62 -21.70
N LEU A 421 29.55 -7.04 -20.95
CA LEU A 421 29.25 -6.20 -19.79
C LEU A 421 28.74 -4.81 -20.22
N PRO A 422 27.89 -4.15 -19.42
CA PRO A 422 27.46 -2.76 -19.67
C PRO A 422 28.63 -1.79 -19.53
N SER A 423 28.69 -0.76 -20.37
CA SER A 423 29.66 0.34 -20.25
C SER A 423 29.03 1.64 -19.75
N ILE A 424 29.89 2.53 -19.26
CA ILE A 424 29.57 3.93 -18.98
C ILE A 424 30.27 4.76 -20.04
N ASN A 425 29.51 5.57 -20.76
CA ASN A 425 30.04 6.44 -21.82
C ASN A 425 29.86 7.90 -21.41
N PHE A 426 30.86 8.74 -21.67
CA PHE A 426 30.73 10.19 -21.51
C PHE A 426 30.46 10.81 -22.89
N VAL A 427 29.25 11.34 -23.09
CA VAL A 427 28.79 11.87 -24.38
C VAL A 427 28.03 13.18 -24.12
N ASN A 428 28.28 14.23 -24.91
CA ASN A 428 27.58 15.52 -24.80
C ASN A 428 27.60 16.10 -23.36
N ASN A 429 28.74 16.04 -22.68
CA ASN A 429 28.94 16.54 -21.32
C ASN A 429 28.05 15.86 -20.25
N THR A 430 27.58 14.64 -20.50
CA THR A 430 26.84 13.82 -19.54
C THR A 430 27.30 12.36 -19.58
N PHE A 431 27.05 11.61 -18.50
CA PHE A 431 27.28 10.17 -18.46
C PHE A 431 26.03 9.41 -18.93
N SER A 432 26.24 8.44 -19.82
CA SER A 432 25.25 7.49 -20.29
C SER A 432 25.61 6.10 -19.77
N TYR A 433 24.64 5.43 -19.15
CA TYR A 433 24.81 4.13 -18.50
C TYR A 433 24.01 3.09 -19.29
N GLN A 434 24.68 2.01 -19.68
CA GLN A 434 24.01 0.94 -20.40
C GLN A 434 23.18 0.04 -19.48
N ALA A 435 22.05 -0.45 -19.98
CA ALA A 435 21.26 -1.50 -19.32
C ALA A 435 21.99 -2.86 -19.38
N ASP A 436 21.56 -3.81 -18.53
CA ASP A 436 22.11 -5.18 -18.56
C ASP A 436 21.78 -5.94 -19.84
N VAL A 437 20.59 -5.67 -20.38
CA VAL A 437 20.13 -6.13 -21.68
C VAL A 437 20.04 -4.92 -22.60
N ARG A 438 20.78 -4.95 -23.70
CA ARG A 438 20.82 -3.86 -24.71
C ARG A 438 20.16 -4.34 -26.01
N SER A 439 20.03 -3.43 -26.99
CA SER A 439 19.54 -3.78 -28.32
C SER A 439 20.39 -4.87 -28.97
N GLY A 440 19.73 -5.89 -29.54
CA GLY A 440 20.35 -7.14 -29.99
C GLY A 440 20.57 -8.14 -28.86
N PRO A 441 21.17 -9.33 -29.10
CA PRO A 441 21.47 -10.32 -28.05
C PRO A 441 22.64 -9.88 -27.12
N VAL A 442 22.83 -8.57 -26.92
CA VAL A 442 24.00 -7.98 -26.27
C VAL A 442 23.78 -7.89 -24.77
N THR A 443 24.28 -8.88 -24.05
CA THR A 443 24.14 -9.01 -22.59
C THR A 443 25.26 -9.89 -22.01
N TYR A 444 25.17 -10.19 -20.71
CA TYR A 444 26.11 -11.04 -19.98
C TYR A 444 25.39 -12.03 -19.07
N SER A 445 26.13 -13.00 -18.57
CA SER A 445 25.64 -13.97 -17.58
C SER A 445 26.68 -14.12 -16.48
N ALA A 446 26.24 -14.14 -15.23
CA ALA A 446 27.11 -14.39 -14.08
C ALA A 446 26.40 -15.17 -12.98
N GLY A 447 27.13 -15.92 -12.16
CA GLY A 447 26.55 -16.61 -11.01
C GLY A 447 26.10 -15.64 -9.92
N ILE A 448 26.87 -14.57 -9.70
CA ILE A 448 26.53 -13.45 -8.82
C ILE A 448 26.80 -12.14 -9.55
N VAL A 449 25.81 -11.27 -9.57
CA VAL A 449 25.94 -9.89 -10.06
C VAL A 449 25.71 -8.94 -8.89
N SER A 450 26.67 -8.05 -8.65
CA SER A 450 26.52 -6.87 -7.81
C SER A 450 26.68 -5.68 -8.72
N ARG A 451 25.58 -5.03 -9.08
CA ARG A 451 25.58 -3.94 -10.03
C ARG A 451 24.72 -2.79 -9.54
N GLN A 452 25.37 -1.65 -9.36
CA GLN A 452 24.73 -0.39 -9.03
C GLN A 452 24.49 0.43 -10.30
N LYS A 453 23.37 1.13 -10.36
CA LYS A 453 22.92 1.99 -11.44
C LYS A 453 22.42 3.31 -10.88
N LEU A 454 22.25 4.28 -11.77
CA LEU A 454 21.47 5.47 -11.41
C LEU A 454 20.00 5.08 -11.25
N PRO A 455 19.32 5.58 -10.21
CA PRO A 455 17.95 5.20 -9.93
C PRO A 455 17.03 5.69 -11.04
N LEU A 456 16.14 4.81 -11.48
CA LEU A 456 15.03 5.13 -12.37
C LEU A 456 13.74 5.01 -11.56
N GLY A 457 12.93 6.06 -11.61
CA GLY A 457 11.60 6.04 -11.02
C GLY A 457 10.60 5.23 -11.83
N ARG A 458 9.34 5.21 -11.40
CA ARG A 458 8.29 4.37 -12.00
C ARG A 458 8.03 4.70 -13.47
N ASP A 459 8.13 5.98 -13.82
CA ASP A 459 7.87 6.48 -15.18
C ASP A 459 9.13 6.47 -16.07
N GLY A 460 10.20 5.80 -15.63
CA GLY A 460 11.51 5.85 -16.28
C GLY A 460 12.28 7.15 -16.04
N ASN A 461 11.66 8.13 -15.38
CA ASN A 461 12.28 9.31 -14.82
C ASN A 461 12.29 9.18 -13.29
N ASN A 462 13.27 9.76 -12.62
CA ASN A 462 13.37 9.75 -11.16
C ASN A 462 12.40 10.78 -10.50
N SER A 463 11.09 10.68 -10.80
CA SER A 463 10.04 11.59 -10.30
C SER A 463 9.79 11.43 -8.80
N GLU A 464 10.00 10.23 -8.26
CA GLU A 464 9.91 9.89 -6.83
C GLU A 464 11.13 10.33 -6.03
N ARG A 465 12.13 10.94 -6.69
CA ARG A 465 13.36 11.44 -6.07
C ARG A 465 14.12 10.35 -5.31
N LEU A 466 14.17 9.14 -5.89
CA LEU A 466 14.99 8.05 -5.41
C LEU A 466 16.44 8.48 -5.26
N ASP A 467 17.05 8.04 -4.16
CA ASP A 467 18.42 8.37 -3.83
C ASP A 467 19.40 7.63 -4.75
N THR A 468 20.46 8.32 -5.18
CA THR A 468 21.62 7.67 -5.80
C THR A 468 22.51 7.07 -4.70
N ILE A 469 22.30 5.78 -4.41
CA ILE A 469 22.99 5.07 -3.32
C ILE A 469 23.97 4.04 -3.90
N PRO A 470 25.28 4.11 -3.57
CA PRO A 470 26.22 3.06 -3.93
C PRO A 470 26.02 1.81 -3.07
N GLY A 471 26.37 0.65 -3.61
CA GLY A 471 26.37 -0.60 -2.84
C GLY A 471 27.52 -0.64 -1.84
N SER A 472 27.39 -1.43 -0.77
CA SER A 472 28.49 -1.58 0.19
C SER A 472 28.50 -2.88 1.00
N ASN A 473 29.66 -3.34 1.44
CA ASN A 473 29.83 -4.46 2.39
C ASN A 473 29.15 -5.78 1.97
N ASN A 474 28.95 -5.99 0.66
CA ASN A 474 28.38 -7.24 0.16
C ASN A 474 29.44 -8.34 0.18
N ALA A 475 29.08 -9.54 0.63
CA ALA A 475 30.02 -10.64 0.86
C ALA A 475 29.66 -11.90 0.06
N PHE A 476 30.54 -12.29 -0.87
CA PHE A 476 30.45 -13.50 -1.68
C PHE A 476 31.58 -14.45 -1.26
N VAL A 477 31.27 -15.39 -0.37
CA VAL A 477 32.28 -16.16 0.36
C VAL A 477 32.10 -17.67 0.23
N ASN A 478 33.17 -18.39 -0.09
CA ASN A 478 33.20 -19.86 -0.12
C ASN A 478 32.15 -20.53 -1.05
N ASN A 479 31.68 -19.83 -2.08
CA ASN A 479 30.70 -20.39 -3.01
C ASN A 479 31.38 -21.27 -4.07
N GLU A 480 30.61 -22.18 -4.67
CA GLU A 480 30.98 -22.92 -5.88
C GLU A 480 30.13 -22.43 -7.04
N ILE A 481 30.74 -21.82 -8.05
CA ILE A 481 30.04 -21.14 -9.14
C ILE A 481 30.46 -21.73 -10.48
N SER A 482 29.50 -22.11 -11.32
CA SER A 482 29.82 -22.65 -12.64
C SER A 482 28.76 -22.46 -13.72
N GLY A 483 29.19 -22.46 -14.99
CA GLY A 483 28.31 -22.49 -16.15
C GLY A 483 27.82 -21.11 -16.64
N PHE A 484 28.62 -20.06 -16.47
CA PHE A 484 28.21 -18.69 -16.79
C PHE A 484 29.27 -17.95 -17.63
N GLY A 485 28.90 -16.81 -18.20
CA GLY A 485 29.82 -15.87 -18.81
C GLY A 485 30.95 -15.44 -17.86
N TYR A 486 30.54 -15.11 -16.63
CA TYR A 486 31.39 -14.71 -15.51
C TYR A 486 31.05 -15.51 -14.26
N GLY A 487 31.99 -15.72 -13.35
CA GLY A 487 31.63 -16.25 -12.02
C GLY A 487 30.91 -15.19 -11.19
N ILE A 488 31.61 -14.08 -10.91
CA ILE A 488 31.12 -12.95 -10.12
C ILE A 488 31.39 -11.66 -10.90
N VAL A 489 30.41 -10.78 -10.95
CA VAL A 489 30.53 -9.42 -11.50
C VAL A 489 30.22 -8.43 -10.39
N SER A 490 31.17 -7.57 -10.01
CA SER A 490 30.96 -6.42 -9.12
C SER A 490 31.18 -5.13 -9.89
N MET A 491 30.17 -4.27 -9.95
CA MET A 491 30.14 -3.04 -10.71
C MET A 491 29.46 -1.93 -9.91
N GLY A 492 30.23 -0.94 -9.45
CA GLY A 492 29.65 0.30 -8.94
C GLY A 492 29.03 1.16 -10.04
N ILE A 493 28.39 2.26 -9.64
CA ILE A 493 27.80 3.23 -10.57
C ILE A 493 28.91 3.90 -11.38
N GLY A 494 30.07 4.16 -10.78
CA GLY A 494 31.17 4.89 -11.41
C GLY A 494 31.03 6.41 -11.19
N MET A 495 31.26 7.22 -12.21
CA MET A 495 31.18 8.68 -12.10
C MET A 495 29.80 9.19 -12.51
N ALA A 496 29.18 10.03 -11.69
CA ALA A 496 27.93 10.73 -12.00
C ALA A 496 28.07 12.25 -11.82
N ILE A 497 27.15 13.02 -12.41
CA ILE A 497 27.08 14.47 -12.21
C ILE A 497 25.97 14.75 -11.19
N LYS A 498 26.32 15.35 -10.06
CA LYS A 498 25.38 15.79 -9.02
C LYS A 498 25.62 17.28 -8.75
N SER A 499 24.59 18.11 -8.93
CA SER A 499 24.69 19.56 -8.74
C SER A 499 25.84 20.21 -9.53
N ASN A 500 26.02 19.83 -10.80
CA ASN A 500 27.12 20.25 -11.69
C ASN A 500 28.54 19.86 -11.22
N VAL A 501 28.66 18.94 -10.26
CA VAL A 501 29.94 18.39 -9.80
C VAL A 501 30.06 16.93 -10.22
N TYR A 502 31.23 16.58 -10.74
CA TYR A 502 31.62 15.20 -11.01
C TYR A 502 31.90 14.48 -9.69
N GLN A 503 31.11 13.45 -9.37
CA GLN A 503 31.23 12.69 -8.13
C GLN A 503 31.29 11.18 -8.41
N GLY A 504 32.20 10.49 -7.74
CA GLY A 504 32.30 9.03 -7.78
C GLY A 504 31.28 8.37 -6.85
N PHE A 505 30.56 7.38 -7.37
CA PHE A 505 29.63 6.50 -6.68
C PHE A 505 30.11 5.05 -6.84
N TYR A 506 31.23 4.74 -6.20
CA TYR A 506 31.82 3.41 -6.20
C TYR A 506 31.13 2.52 -5.18
N THR A 507 30.98 1.23 -5.50
CA THR A 507 30.65 0.22 -4.50
C THR A 507 31.76 0.19 -3.46
N LYS A 508 31.45 -0.02 -2.18
CA LYS A 508 32.46 0.02 -1.10
C LYS A 508 32.60 -1.30 -0.36
N GLY A 509 33.82 -1.76 -0.15
CA GLY A 509 34.10 -2.85 0.80
C GLY A 509 33.49 -4.20 0.42
N SER A 510 33.29 -4.48 -0.86
CA SER A 510 32.85 -5.81 -1.31
C SER A 510 33.86 -6.88 -0.91
N GLN A 511 33.41 -8.02 -0.39
CA GLN A 511 34.27 -9.16 -0.07
C GLN A 511 34.01 -10.32 -1.04
N ILE A 512 35.01 -10.70 -1.83
CA ILE A 512 34.96 -11.84 -2.75
C ILE A 512 36.06 -12.82 -2.36
N SER A 513 35.73 -13.84 -1.54
CA SER A 513 36.77 -14.69 -0.97
C SER A 513 36.45 -16.18 -0.89
N GLY A 514 37.47 -17.02 -1.05
CA GLY A 514 37.35 -18.48 -0.90
C GLY A 514 36.46 -19.19 -1.93
N ASN A 515 36.00 -18.49 -2.97
CA ASN A 515 35.09 -19.08 -3.96
C ASN A 515 35.86 -20.04 -4.88
N THR A 516 35.20 -21.12 -5.30
CA THR A 516 35.65 -21.98 -6.39
C THR A 516 34.81 -21.68 -7.63
N ILE A 517 35.44 -21.19 -8.68
CA ILE A 517 34.77 -20.73 -9.90
C ILE A 517 35.30 -21.53 -11.09
N THR A 518 34.41 -22.19 -11.82
CA THR A 518 34.78 -23.12 -12.88
C THR A 518 33.85 -23.06 -14.08
N ASN A 519 34.32 -23.47 -15.25
CA ASN A 519 33.49 -23.57 -16.46
C ASN A 519 32.82 -22.22 -16.78
N VAL A 520 33.62 -21.17 -16.82
CA VAL A 520 33.17 -19.81 -17.13
C VAL A 520 33.79 -19.31 -18.44
N ARG A 521 33.06 -18.45 -19.15
CA ARG A 521 33.43 -18.05 -20.52
C ARG A 521 34.57 -17.04 -20.57
N THR A 522 34.49 -15.99 -19.78
CA THR A 522 35.33 -14.79 -19.93
C THR A 522 36.17 -14.55 -18.69
N ALA A 523 35.56 -14.41 -17.52
CA ALA A 523 36.34 -14.30 -16.30
C ALA A 523 35.71 -14.98 -15.09
N GLY A 524 36.55 -15.47 -14.18
CA GLY A 524 36.06 -15.93 -12.88
C GLY A 524 35.46 -14.77 -12.09
N ILE A 525 36.18 -13.65 -12.02
CA ILE A 525 35.73 -12.45 -11.31
C ILE A 525 35.95 -11.22 -12.19
N PHE A 526 34.93 -10.40 -12.33
CA PHE A 526 35.03 -9.03 -12.86
C PHE A 526 34.76 -8.03 -11.74
N VAL A 527 35.61 -7.03 -11.58
CA VAL A 527 35.39 -5.91 -10.66
C VAL A 527 35.64 -4.57 -11.37
N GLY A 528 34.66 -3.69 -11.34
CA GLY A 528 34.77 -2.32 -11.84
C GLY A 528 34.10 -1.34 -10.88
N TYR A 529 34.68 -0.14 -10.73
CA TYR A 529 34.09 0.92 -9.89
C TYR A 529 33.81 0.48 -8.44
N ASP A 530 34.73 -0.27 -7.84
CA ASP A 530 34.68 -0.77 -6.47
C ASP A 530 35.87 -0.19 -5.69
N ASP A 531 35.61 0.35 -4.50
CA ASP A 531 36.56 1.02 -3.61
C ASP A 531 36.71 0.22 -2.32
N GLY A 532 37.95 -0.16 -1.99
CA GLY A 532 38.25 -0.99 -0.82
C GLY A 532 37.73 -2.43 -0.89
N GLY A 533 37.30 -2.92 -2.05
CA GLY A 533 36.91 -4.31 -2.25
C GLY A 533 38.09 -5.30 -2.08
N VAL A 534 37.82 -6.46 -1.48
CA VAL A 534 38.82 -7.51 -1.21
C VAL A 534 38.54 -8.75 -2.04
N ILE A 535 39.52 -9.17 -2.83
CA ILE A 535 39.48 -10.43 -3.60
C ILE A 535 40.59 -11.35 -3.10
N SER A 536 40.26 -12.46 -2.42
CA SER A 536 41.27 -13.32 -1.78
C SER A 536 40.91 -14.80 -1.73
N GLY A 537 41.90 -15.68 -1.87
CA GLY A 537 41.70 -17.13 -1.69
C GLY A 537 40.73 -17.80 -2.67
N ASN A 538 40.40 -17.17 -3.79
CA ASN A 538 39.51 -17.75 -4.81
C ASN A 538 40.29 -18.74 -5.69
N ARG A 539 39.70 -19.91 -5.96
CA ARG A 539 40.20 -20.92 -6.89
C ARG A 539 39.44 -20.81 -8.20
N ILE A 540 40.12 -20.36 -9.27
CA ILE A 540 39.51 -20.11 -10.58
C ILE A 540 40.21 -20.98 -11.62
N TYR A 541 39.46 -21.82 -12.33
CA TYR A 541 40.02 -22.70 -13.37
C TYR A 541 38.99 -23.07 -14.42
N ASN A 542 39.46 -23.62 -15.55
CA ASN A 542 38.62 -23.92 -16.73
C ASN A 542 37.83 -22.68 -17.19
N VAL A 543 38.58 -21.64 -17.59
CA VAL A 543 38.06 -20.37 -18.12
C VAL A 543 38.34 -20.30 -19.61
N GLY A 544 37.38 -19.82 -20.40
CA GLY A 544 37.56 -19.62 -21.84
C GLY A 544 36.81 -20.64 -22.69
N ILE A 545 37.05 -20.58 -24.00
CA ILE A 545 36.30 -21.34 -25.00
C ILE A 545 36.44 -22.86 -24.86
N GLN A 546 37.58 -23.34 -24.35
CA GLN A 546 37.80 -24.77 -24.14
C GLN A 546 36.92 -25.32 -23.01
N ALA A 547 36.49 -24.45 -22.09
CA ALA A 547 35.62 -24.81 -20.98
C ALA A 547 34.12 -24.80 -21.35
N THR A 548 33.73 -23.95 -22.31
CA THR A 548 32.32 -23.63 -22.56
C THR A 548 31.86 -23.85 -24.00
N GLY A 549 32.78 -24.02 -24.97
CA GLY A 549 32.50 -23.98 -26.41
C GLY A 549 32.11 -22.59 -26.92
N GLY A 550 32.23 -22.30 -28.23
CA GLY A 550 31.82 -21.03 -28.87
C GLY A 550 32.96 -20.22 -29.52
N THR A 551 32.70 -18.95 -29.86
CA THR A 551 33.66 -18.01 -30.50
C THR A 551 34.81 -17.55 -29.59
N ASN A 552 35.92 -17.05 -30.14
CA ASN A 552 37.02 -16.53 -29.32
C ASN A 552 36.57 -15.35 -28.45
N VAL A 553 36.96 -15.40 -27.18
CA VAL A 553 36.79 -14.32 -26.18
C VAL A 553 38.07 -14.23 -25.37
N ASP A 554 38.39 -13.03 -24.90
CA ASP A 554 39.44 -12.87 -23.90
C ASP A 554 39.06 -13.63 -22.63
N ALA A 555 39.99 -14.42 -22.12
CA ALA A 555 39.79 -15.29 -20.96
C ALA A 555 40.79 -14.91 -19.86
N ALA A 556 40.30 -14.66 -18.65
CA ALA A 556 41.12 -14.29 -17.51
C ALA A 556 40.58 -14.87 -16.20
N GLY A 557 41.46 -15.11 -15.21
CA GLY A 557 40.98 -15.46 -13.87
C GLY A 557 40.18 -14.31 -13.26
N ILE A 558 40.80 -13.12 -13.25
CA ILE A 558 40.25 -11.89 -12.69
C ILE A 558 40.44 -10.77 -13.71
N VAL A 559 39.39 -9.96 -13.91
CA VAL A 559 39.43 -8.71 -14.67
C VAL A 559 39.07 -7.57 -13.72
N ALA A 560 39.93 -6.55 -13.65
CA ALA A 560 39.70 -5.37 -12.83
C ALA A 560 39.76 -4.10 -13.69
N GLY A 561 38.83 -3.16 -13.47
CA GLY A 561 38.76 -1.89 -14.18
C GLY A 561 37.55 -1.80 -15.13
N ALA A 562 37.69 -1.04 -16.22
CA ALA A 562 36.66 -0.92 -17.25
C ALA A 562 36.87 -1.98 -18.35
N SER A 563 35.81 -2.61 -18.85
CA SER A 563 35.92 -3.53 -19.98
C SER A 563 36.39 -2.76 -21.22
N THR A 564 37.48 -3.19 -21.83
CA THR A 564 37.93 -2.64 -23.12
C THR A 564 36.85 -2.89 -24.16
N ALA A 565 36.32 -1.82 -24.76
CA ALA A 565 35.59 -1.94 -26.01
C ALA A 565 36.52 -2.66 -26.99
N THR A 566 36.10 -3.83 -27.47
CA THR A 566 36.83 -4.61 -28.46
C THR A 566 37.04 -3.74 -29.69
N THR A 567 38.18 -3.06 -29.75
CA THR A 567 38.63 -2.42 -30.98
C THR A 567 39.28 -3.57 -31.73
N THR A 568 38.55 -4.14 -32.69
CA THR A 568 39.11 -5.08 -33.64
C THR A 568 40.33 -4.41 -34.26
N ARG A 569 41.54 -4.78 -33.82
CA ARG A 569 42.74 -4.47 -34.57
C ARG A 569 42.71 -5.41 -35.76
N THR A 570 42.29 -4.87 -36.91
CA THR A 570 42.52 -5.44 -38.24
C THR A 570 43.99 -5.70 -38.47
#